data_AF-A0A2E4W4F6-F1
#
_entry.id   AF-A0A2E4W4F6-F1
#
_cell.length_a   1.000
_cell.length_b   1.000
_cell.length_c   1.000
_cell.angle_alpha   90.00
_cell.angle_beta   90.00
_cell.angle_gamma   90.00
#
_symmetry.space_group_name_H-M   'P 1'
#
loop_
_entity.id
_entity.type
_entity.pdbx_description
1 polymer ?
#
loop_
_entity_poly.entity_id
_entity_poly.type
_entity_poly.pdbx_seq_one_letter_code
_entity_poly.pdbx_strand_id
1 'polypeptide(L)' 'MKYQILIDSEIVGKDGKTERELPAGTVVADLTPAQVKGLKANGAIEAAGKRARDEDGHFVGDDPETPTVNEAWEEE' A
#
# COMPACT_ATOMS: atom_id res chain seq x y z
N MET A 1 6.24 5.56 -2.38
CA MET A 1 5.11 5.14 -1.53
C MET A 1 5.51 3.86 -0.84
N LYS A 2 5.42 3.79 0.49
CA LYS A 2 5.72 2.57 1.24
C LYS A 2 4.46 1.70 1.26
N TYR A 3 4.61 0.39 1.19
CA TYR A 3 3.54 -0.59 1.29
C TYR A 3 3.85 -1.58 2.40
N GLN A 4 2.89 -1.85 3.27
CA GLN A 4 2.97 -2.90 4.26
C GLN A 4 2.29 -4.14 3.71
N ILE A 5 3.00 -5.26 3.73
CA ILE A 5 2.47 -6.55 3.37
C ILE A 5 1.61 -7.06 4.54
N LEU A 6 0.34 -7.33 4.30
CA LEU A 6 -0.60 -7.78 5.34
C LEU A 6 -0.65 -9.30 5.48
N ILE A 7 -0.40 -10.02 4.39
CA ILE A 7 -0.37 -11.49 4.34
C ILE A 7 0.81 -11.96 3.50
N ASP A 8 1.30 -13.16 3.77
CA ASP A 8 2.39 -13.76 2.98
C ASP A 8 2.03 -13.74 1.51
N SER A 9 2.87 -13.08 0.73
CA SER A 9 2.68 -12.80 -0.69
C SER A 9 3.97 -13.00 -1.45
N GLU A 10 3.87 -13.03 -2.77
CA GLU A 10 5.01 -13.20 -3.65
C GLU A 10 4.81 -12.35 -4.92
N ILE A 11 5.91 -11.78 -5.41
CA ILE A 11 5.97 -11.17 -6.73
C ILE A 11 6.34 -12.28 -7.71
N VAL A 12 5.43 -12.53 -8.65
CA VAL A 12 5.64 -13.50 -9.73
C VAL A 12 6.02 -12.74 -11.00
N GLY A 13 7.16 -13.13 -11.58
CA GLY A 13 7.65 -12.59 -12.83
C GLY A 13 6.79 -13.01 -14.03
N LYS A 14 7.07 -12.42 -15.20
CA LYS A 14 6.36 -12.76 -16.45
C LYS A 14 6.57 -14.21 -16.89
N ASP A 15 7.63 -14.86 -16.40
CA ASP A 15 7.96 -16.25 -16.65
C ASP A 15 7.24 -17.23 -15.70
N GLY A 16 6.41 -16.72 -14.79
CA GLY A 16 5.67 -17.52 -13.82
C GLY A 16 6.51 -17.97 -12.63
N LYS A 17 7.75 -17.48 -12.48
CA LYS A 17 8.59 -17.79 -11.32
C LYS A 17 8.47 -16.71 -10.25
N THR A 18 8.59 -17.13 -9.00
CA THR A 18 8.68 -16.23 -7.86
C THR A 18 9.99 -15.45 -7.95
N GLU A 19 9.89 -14.14 -8.13
CA GLU A 19 11.03 -13.23 -8.15
C GLU A 19 11.37 -12.73 -6.74
N ARG A 20 10.35 -12.59 -5.89
CA ARG A 20 10.52 -12.10 -4.52
C ARG A 20 9.40 -12.60 -3.62
N GLU A 21 9.76 -13.17 -2.48
CA GLU A 21 8.84 -13.46 -1.40
C GLU A 21 8.67 -12.22 -0.51
N LEU A 22 7.43 -11.99 -0.09
CA LEU A 22 6.99 -10.85 0.70
C LEU A 22 6.22 -11.39 1.92
N PRO A 23 6.92 -11.64 3.04
CA PRO A 23 6.27 -12.09 4.27
C PRO A 23 5.31 -11.03 4.81
N ALA A 24 4.24 -11.47 5.47
CA ALA A 24 3.36 -10.59 6.24
C ALA A 24 4.16 -9.74 7.26
N GLY A 25 3.81 -8.47 7.38
CA GLY A 25 4.49 -7.49 8.22
C GLY A 25 5.71 -6.81 7.57
N THR A 26 6.13 -7.24 6.38
CA THR A 26 7.24 -6.58 5.67
C THR A 26 6.78 -5.21 5.14
N VAL A 27 7.65 -4.20 5.23
CA VAL A 27 7.42 -2.89 4.59
C VAL A 27 8.35 -2.76 3.39
N VAL A 28 7.78 -2.48 2.22
CA VAL A 28 8.49 -2.34 0.95
C VAL A 28 8.19 -0.98 0.33
N ALA A 29 9.24 -0.25 -0.07
CA ALA A 29 9.12 1.10 -0.63
C ALA A 29 9.35 1.14 -2.16
N ASP A 30 9.78 0.01 -2.72
CA ASP A 30 10.27 -0.16 -4.08
C ASP A 30 9.29 -0.91 -5.01
N LEU A 31 8.04 -1.12 -4.58
CA LEU A 31 7.03 -1.75 -5.42
C LEU A 31 6.54 -0.81 -6.51
N THR A 32 6.54 -1.30 -7.74
CA THR A 32 5.94 -0.62 -8.90
C THR A 32 4.42 -0.81 -8.91
N PRO A 33 3.64 0.10 -9.55
CA PRO A 33 2.20 -0.04 -9.68
C PRO A 33 1.75 -1.37 -10.34
N ALA A 34 2.56 -1.91 -11.25
CA ALA A 34 2.30 -3.20 -11.87
C ALA A 34 2.44 -4.37 -10.89
N GLN A 35 3.42 -4.32 -9.99
CA GLN A 35 3.61 -5.32 -8.93
C GLN A 35 2.48 -5.24 -7.88
N VAL A 36 2.09 -4.02 -7.49
CA VAL A 36 0.94 -3.77 -6.61
C VAL A 36 -0.34 -4.37 -7.18
N LYS A 37 -0.62 -4.13 -8.48
CA LYS A 37 -1.80 -4.67 -9.17
C LYS A 37 -1.73 -6.19 -9.41
N GLY A 38 -0.53 -6.75 -9.46
CA GLY A 38 -0.27 -8.17 -9.73
C GLY A 38 -0.26 -9.07 -8.50
N LEU A 39 -0.48 -8.53 -7.29
CA LEU A 39 -0.54 -9.34 -6.07
C LEU A 39 -1.72 -10.31 -6.12
N LYS A 40 -1.46 -11.57 -5.74
CA LYS A 40 -2.43 -12.67 -5.79
C LYS A 40 -3.70 -12.42 -4.97
N ALA A 41 -3.66 -11.56 -3.96
CA ALA A 41 -4.82 -11.20 -3.15
C ALA A 41 -5.08 -9.70 -3.18
N ASN A 42 -6.29 -9.32 -3.57
CA ASN A 42 -6.81 -7.98 -3.33
C ASN A 42 -6.82 -7.74 -1.81
N GLY A 43 -5.95 -6.86 -1.32
CA GLY A 43 -5.75 -6.60 0.12
C GLY A 43 -4.49 -7.23 0.73
N ALA A 44 -3.60 -7.83 -0.08
CA ALA A 44 -2.31 -8.30 0.40
C ALA A 44 -1.37 -7.18 0.88
N ILE A 45 -1.65 -5.95 0.45
CA ILE A 45 -0.85 -4.78 0.80
C ILE A 45 -1.75 -3.62 1.20
N GLU A 46 -1.31 -2.88 2.20
CA GLU A 46 -1.83 -1.57 2.56
C GLU A 46 -0.75 -0.53 2.26
N ALA A 47 -1.12 0.67 1.80
CA ALA A 47 -0.16 1.75 1.77
C ALA A 47 0.31 1.98 3.21
N ALA A 48 1.61 1.83 3.46
CA ALA A 48 2.22 2.12 4.75
C ALA A 48 2.34 3.63 4.91
N GLY A 49 1.19 4.28 5.08
CA GLY A 49 1.02 5.59 5.65
C GLY A 49 0.01 5.45 6.78
N LYS A 50 0.17 6.19 7.87
CA LYS A 50 -0.95 6.29 8.82
C LYS A 50 -2.02 7.13 8.13
N ARG A 51 -3.30 6.74 8.23
CA ARG A 51 -4.34 7.67 7.81
C ARG A 51 -4.26 8.92 8.69
N ALA A 52 -4.26 10.10 8.07
CA ALA A 52 -4.28 11.36 8.78
C ALA A 52 -5.48 11.38 9.73
N ARG A 53 -5.23 11.75 10.99
CA ARG A 53 -6.27 11.95 12.00
C ARG A 53 -6.33 13.41 12.38
N ASP A 54 -7.54 13.89 12.66
CA ASP A 54 -7.73 15.22 13.25
C ASP A 54 -7.30 15.22 14.72
N GLU A 55 -7.33 16.40 15.34
CA GLU A 55 -6.95 16.61 16.75
C GLU A 55 -7.84 15.81 17.72
N ASP A 56 -9.03 15.43 17.29
CA ASP A 56 -10.01 14.62 18.03
C ASP A 56 -9.84 13.11 17.78
N GLY A 57 -8.90 12.71 16.92
CA GLY A 57 -8.58 11.32 16.60
C GLY A 57 -9.48 10.68 15.54
N HIS A 58 -10.37 11.44 14.88
CA HIS A 58 -11.15 10.94 13.75
C HIS A 58 -10.33 10.94 12.47
N PHE A 59 -10.71 10.09 11.52
CA PHE A 59 -10.03 10.06 10.22
C PHE A 59 -10.33 11.33 9.43
N VAL A 60 -9.27 11.99 8.96
CA VAL A 60 -9.38 13.10 8.00
C VAL A 60 -9.90 12.54 6.67
N GLY A 61 -10.93 13.18 6.11
CA GLY A 61 -11.42 12.88 4.78
C GLY A 61 -10.56 13.55 3.72
N ASP A 62 -10.63 13.05 2.48
CA ASP A 62 -9.95 13.71 1.35
C ASP A 62 -10.55 15.11 1.11
N ASP A 63 -9.70 16.09 0.75
CA ASP A 63 -10.15 17.42 0.39
C ASP A 63 -11.02 17.35 -0.89
N PRO A 64 -12.28 17.87 -0.85
CA PRO A 64 -13.15 17.88 -2.02
C PRO A 64 -12.60 18.72 -3.19
N GLU A 65 -11.67 19.65 -2.96
CA GLU A 65 -11.00 20.44 -4.00
C GLU A 65 -9.92 19.64 -4.75
N THR A 66 -9.43 18.52 -4.20
CA THR A 66 -8.41 17.65 -4.81
C THR A 66 -8.91 16.21 -5.01
N PRO A 67 -10.00 15.99 -5.77
CA PRO A 67 -10.68 14.68 -5.85
C PRO A 67 -9.84 13.57 -6.49
N THR A 68 -8.72 13.91 -7.12
CA THR A 68 -7.79 12.96 -7.74
C THR A 68 -6.57 12.64 -6.87
N VAL A 69 -6.42 13.29 -5.72
CA VAL A 69 -5.32 13.11 -4.78
C VAL A 69 -5.92 12.65 -3.46
N ASN A 70 -5.45 11.50 -2.94
CA ASN A 70 -5.87 11.04 -1.61
C ASN A 70 -4.93 11.65 -0.56
N GLU A 71 -5.42 12.64 0.17
CA GLU A 71 -4.66 13.43 1.15
C GLU A 71 -4.88 12.92 2.57
N ALA A 72 -5.75 11.91 2.75
CA ALA A 72 -6.05 11.29 4.03
C ALA A 72 -4.91 10.41 4.60
N TRP A 73 -3.66 10.63 4.20
CA TRP A 73 -2.46 9.92 4.68
C TRP A 73 -1.50 10.92 5.35
N GLU A 74 -0.95 10.57 6.51
CA GLU A 74 0.18 11.29 7.10
C GLU A 74 1.39 11.16 6.17
N GLU A 75 1.86 12.29 5.64
CA GLU A 75 3.22 12.39 5.13
C GLU A 75 4.16 12.31 6.34
N GLU A 76 5.08 11.33 6.35
CA GLU A 76 6.07 11.11 7.40
C GLU A 76 7.01 12.32 7.59
#